data_AF-A0A0C1FS52-F1
#
_entry.id   AF-A0A0C1FS52-F1
#
_cell.length_a   1.000
_cell.length_b   1.000
_cell.length_c   1.000
_cell.angle_alpha   90.00
_cell.angle_beta   90.00
_cell.angle_gamma   90.00
#
_symmetry.space_group_name_H-M   'P 1'
#
loop_
_entity.id
_entity.type
_entity.pdbx_description
1 polymer ?
#
loop_
_entity_poly.entity_id
_entity_poly.type
_entity_poly.pdbx_seq_one_letter_code
_entity_poly.pdbx_strand_id
1 'polypeptide(L)'
;MQPDLNGALFSVAKRRKKSGNGGRKKMPKKIKKYNMKSFLTLLFAIIFVQFTFGQGTYTESQRKKDKAKLDSICKKSPNSCLNYAEVIGVNSVFRKYAPRKINKTQKICFNKKFEYISTIDGKTTRGCFYINTITGYVALFNTDDRNTCLGMTNPVPGFDMIIASKIGESLTFRINSRGEKFVYSQKPLENIRYGGSINFVVKNVNSLLSNFREPFTNQNLPTLPYFIEGITASSAKYLFGPYYAQRIPLKDYFGVFGLGYYTDGMGNTFISLAVESIDQFIKVVKITDVNECFDGSKFKNGDEENIATNEQSINDRKKGLENEAENASGNSCNAAKTLNLHKTQVLNTELIYNNYVKGGGNPMSKEGLKLGSKAQDVRNEVIKHRLETELKICQTEKNIQTAPSRNSTAGQLSTYQKKLACYNDAVNDLSNLEASLKDIDARQGSNYGKALAEKNVLYFQKMRDINLDCNFKKGKLQENPMNKGANEIGDKLREILKRR
;
A
#
# COMPACT_ATOMS: atom_id res chain seq x y z
N MET A 1 -2.51 -1.08 -5.56
CA MET A 1 -1.47 -0.09 -5.20
C MET A 1 -2.13 0.94 -4.32
N GLN A 2 -1.93 0.82 -3.01
CA GLN A 2 -2.31 1.80 -1.98
C GLN A 2 -1.06 1.98 -1.12
N PRO A 3 -0.42 3.15 -1.08
CA PRO A 3 0.44 3.52 0.02
C PRO A 3 -0.33 4.50 0.90
N ASP A 4 -0.63 4.07 2.13
CA ASP A 4 -0.74 4.89 3.35
C ASP A 4 -1.64 4.21 4.39
N LEU A 5 -1.15 3.09 4.92
CA LEU A 5 -1.53 2.58 6.24
C LEU A 5 -0.33 2.03 7.03
N ASN A 6 0.90 2.21 6.55
CA ASN A 6 2.11 1.82 7.28
C ASN A 6 2.63 2.97 8.14
N GLY A 7 1.94 3.21 9.26
CA GLY A 7 2.36 4.21 10.25
C GLY A 7 2.13 3.79 11.70
N ALA A 8 1.74 2.53 11.96
CA ALA A 8 1.58 2.02 13.32
C ALA A 8 2.15 0.60 13.39
N LEU A 9 3.39 0.49 13.88
CA LEU A 9 3.98 -0.65 14.60
C LEU A 9 5.51 -0.59 14.49
N PHE A 10 6.19 0.20 15.34
CA PHE A 10 7.55 -0.11 15.80
C PHE A 10 7.91 0.75 17.03
N SER A 11 7.71 0.21 18.25
CA SER A 11 8.62 0.48 19.37
C SER A 11 8.64 -0.73 20.30
N VAL A 12 9.62 -1.63 20.11
CA VAL A 12 10.01 -2.59 21.15
C VAL A 12 11.41 -2.21 21.58
N ALA A 13 11.48 -1.45 22.68
CA ALA A 13 12.73 -1.13 23.33
C ALA A 13 13.29 -2.38 24.03
N LYS A 14 14.53 -2.72 23.68
CA LYS A 14 15.41 -3.70 24.34
C LYS A 14 15.44 -3.46 25.86
N ARG A 15 14.89 -4.39 26.65
CA ARG A 15 15.22 -4.52 28.09
C ARG A 15 16.63 -5.10 28.22
N ARG A 16 17.62 -4.27 28.51
CA ARG A 16 18.91 -4.72 29.08
C ARG A 16 18.74 -4.86 30.60
N LYS A 17 18.86 -6.10 31.09
CA LYS A 17 19.18 -6.38 32.50
C LYS A 17 20.60 -5.87 32.78
N LYS A 18 20.76 -5.04 33.79
CA LYS A 18 22.02 -4.91 34.54
C LYS A 18 21.69 -5.08 36.01
N SER A 19 22.20 -6.16 36.59
CA SER A 19 22.42 -6.30 38.02
C SER A 19 23.56 -5.35 38.42
N GLY A 20 23.46 -4.81 39.63
CA GLY A 20 24.46 -3.91 40.18
C GLY A 20 24.12 -3.60 41.63
N ASN A 21 24.76 -4.36 42.50
CA ASN A 21 24.62 -4.37 43.95
C ASN A 21 25.20 -3.09 44.60
N GLY A 22 24.69 -2.73 45.78
CA GLY A 22 25.50 -2.11 46.83
C GLY A 22 25.21 -0.66 47.19
N GLY A 23 24.91 -0.41 48.48
CA GLY A 23 25.19 0.87 49.12
C GLY A 23 24.08 1.46 50.00
N ARG A 24 23.84 0.88 51.18
CA ARG A 24 23.15 1.56 52.30
C ARG A 24 23.98 2.76 52.78
N LYS A 25 23.38 3.95 52.89
CA LYS A 25 23.73 4.95 53.92
C LYS A 25 22.47 5.64 54.45
N LYS A 26 22.42 5.76 55.78
CA LYS A 26 21.33 6.30 56.60
C LYS A 26 21.37 7.84 56.68
N MET A 27 20.17 8.45 56.71
CA MET A 27 19.68 9.62 57.49
C MET A 27 20.43 10.98 57.39
N PRO A 28 19.77 12.15 57.59
CA PRO A 28 18.69 12.41 58.54
C PRO A 28 17.45 13.18 58.05
N LYS A 29 16.38 13.00 58.83
CA LYS A 29 15.11 13.73 58.79
C LYS A 29 15.32 15.19 59.20
N LYS A 30 14.90 16.14 58.37
CA LYS A 30 14.48 17.49 58.78
C LYS A 30 13.10 17.77 58.19
N ILE A 31 12.08 17.64 59.03
CA ILE A 31 10.70 18.03 58.72
C ILE A 31 10.64 19.55 58.88
N LYS A 32 10.65 20.30 57.75
CA LYS A 32 10.24 21.70 57.74
C LYS A 32 8.71 21.74 57.70
N LYS A 33 8.10 22.36 58.72
CA LYS A 33 6.68 22.72 58.73
C LYS A 33 6.42 23.68 57.55
N TYR A 34 5.81 23.18 56.49
CA TYR A 34 5.29 24.00 55.42
C TYR A 34 3.93 24.58 55.84
N ASN A 35 3.78 25.86 55.60
CA ASN A 35 2.61 26.65 55.94
C ASN A 35 1.44 26.20 55.05
N MET A 36 0.39 25.62 55.64
CA MET A 36 -0.71 24.92 54.95
C MET A 36 -1.51 25.84 53.98
N LYS A 37 -1.40 27.17 54.14
CA LYS A 37 -2.05 28.16 53.26
C LYS A 37 -1.35 28.36 51.91
N SER A 38 -0.06 28.02 51.80
CA SER A 38 0.72 28.20 50.56
C SER A 38 0.65 26.97 49.64
N PHE A 39 0.38 25.79 50.21
CA PHE A 39 0.20 24.56 49.45
C PHE A 39 -1.18 24.50 48.76
N LEU A 40 -2.22 25.08 49.38
CA LEU A 40 -3.55 25.14 48.79
C LEU A 40 -3.61 26.11 47.60
N THR A 41 -2.90 27.25 47.66
CA THR A 41 -2.78 28.20 46.54
C THR A 41 -1.93 27.64 45.40
N LEU A 42 -0.88 26.85 45.70
CA LEU A 42 -0.10 26.16 44.68
C LEU A 42 -0.89 25.00 44.03
N LEU A 43 -1.71 24.28 44.78
CA LEU A 43 -2.60 23.24 44.23
C LEU A 43 -3.71 23.85 43.34
N PHE A 44 -4.31 24.98 43.76
CA PHE A 44 -5.28 25.69 42.92
C PHE A 44 -4.63 26.29 41.66
N ALA A 45 -3.39 26.79 41.74
CA ALA A 45 -2.65 27.26 40.57
C ALA A 45 -2.28 26.10 39.61
N ILE A 46 -1.89 24.93 40.11
CA ILE A 46 -1.58 23.76 39.27
C ILE A 46 -2.86 23.16 38.66
N ILE A 47 -4.00 23.18 39.38
CA ILE A 47 -5.30 22.73 38.85
C ILE A 47 -5.84 23.72 37.78
N PHE A 48 -5.61 25.04 37.92
CA PHE A 48 -5.99 26.02 36.89
C PHE A 48 -5.04 26.04 35.67
N VAL A 49 -3.77 25.66 35.83
CA VAL A 49 -2.81 25.56 34.71
C VAL A 49 -2.98 24.27 33.90
N GLN A 50 -3.66 23.23 34.43
CA GLN A 50 -3.88 21.97 33.71
C GLN A 50 -5.22 21.87 32.95
N PHE A 51 -6.09 22.88 33.00
CA PHE A 51 -7.36 22.90 32.24
C PHE A 51 -7.54 24.07 31.27
N THR A 52 -6.51 24.87 31.05
CA THR A 52 -6.47 25.70 29.84
C THR A 52 -5.98 24.85 28.67
N PHE A 53 -6.85 23.92 28.22
CA PHE A 53 -6.78 23.49 26.82
C PHE A 53 -6.85 24.78 26.00
N GLY A 54 -5.70 25.21 25.47
CA GLY A 54 -5.60 26.38 24.60
C GLY A 54 -6.41 26.16 23.34
N GLN A 55 -7.73 26.37 23.42
CA GLN A 55 -8.51 26.78 22.27
C GLN A 55 -8.00 28.16 21.92
N GLY A 56 -7.02 28.22 21.01
CA GLY A 56 -6.57 29.51 20.50
C GLY A 56 -7.75 30.26 19.91
N THR A 57 -7.65 31.58 19.97
CA THR A 57 -8.71 32.54 19.69
C THR A 57 -9.07 32.57 18.19
N TYR A 58 -9.62 31.49 17.64
CA TYR A 58 -10.54 31.60 16.51
C TYR A 58 -11.82 32.23 17.02
N THR A 59 -11.77 33.54 17.19
CA THR A 59 -12.87 34.32 17.76
C THR A 59 -14.12 34.17 16.90
N GLU A 60 -15.29 34.26 17.51
CA GLU A 60 -16.55 34.31 16.78
C GLU A 60 -16.55 35.43 15.71
N SER A 61 -15.82 36.52 15.97
CA SER A 61 -15.56 37.60 15.02
C SER A 61 -14.80 37.12 13.77
N GLN A 62 -13.72 36.35 13.94
CA GLN A 62 -12.99 35.77 12.80
C GLN A 62 -13.84 34.76 12.02
N ARG A 63 -14.64 33.94 12.73
CA ARG A 63 -15.61 33.03 12.09
C ARG A 63 -16.65 33.80 11.25
N LYS A 64 -17.17 34.90 11.78
CA LYS A 64 -18.12 35.78 11.05
C LYS A 64 -17.47 36.41 9.82
N LYS A 65 -16.20 36.84 9.92
CA LYS A 65 -15.43 37.39 8.79
C LYS A 65 -15.19 36.35 7.69
N ASP A 66 -14.74 35.15 8.06
CA ASP A 66 -14.48 34.07 7.10
C ASP A 66 -15.77 33.61 6.43
N LYS A 67 -16.86 33.46 7.20
CA LYS A 67 -18.20 33.18 6.67
C LYS A 67 -18.65 34.28 5.70
N ALA A 68 -18.58 35.54 6.09
CA ALA A 68 -19.00 36.66 5.24
C ALA A 68 -18.17 36.77 3.96
N LYS A 69 -16.86 36.52 4.03
CA LYS A 69 -15.96 36.47 2.86
C LYS A 69 -16.40 35.37 1.90
N LEU A 70 -16.68 34.18 2.41
CA LEU A 70 -17.10 33.03 1.58
C LEU A 70 -18.50 33.22 0.99
N ASP A 71 -19.47 33.66 1.80
CA ASP A 71 -20.81 33.97 1.33
C ASP A 71 -20.79 35.10 0.28
N SER A 72 -19.87 36.08 0.40
CA SER A 72 -19.67 37.17 -0.58
C SER A 72 -19.06 36.67 -1.89
N ILE A 73 -18.07 35.77 -1.83
CA ILE A 73 -17.52 35.09 -3.02
C ILE A 73 -18.62 34.29 -3.71
N CYS A 74 -19.49 33.64 -2.94
CA CYS A 74 -20.60 32.85 -3.48
C CYS A 74 -21.71 33.69 -4.11
N LYS A 75 -21.97 34.88 -3.57
CA LYS A 75 -22.89 35.83 -4.22
C LYS A 75 -22.39 36.33 -5.58
N LYS A 76 -21.06 36.51 -5.73
CA LYS A 76 -20.45 37.00 -6.97
C LYS A 76 -20.33 35.93 -8.06
N SER A 77 -20.18 34.67 -7.67
CA SER A 77 -20.11 33.55 -8.60
C SER A 77 -20.90 32.34 -8.08
N PRO A 78 -22.24 32.38 -8.15
CA PRO A 78 -23.12 31.37 -7.55
C PRO A 78 -22.86 29.97 -8.07
N ASN A 79 -22.48 29.85 -9.34
CA ASN A 79 -22.25 28.57 -10.01
C ASN A 79 -20.85 27.98 -9.73
N SER A 80 -19.96 28.69 -9.02
CA SER A 80 -18.59 28.25 -8.77
C SER A 80 -18.19 28.24 -7.30
N CYS A 81 -19.14 28.47 -6.40
CA CYS A 81 -18.87 28.64 -4.98
C CYS A 81 -19.86 27.83 -4.15
N LEU A 82 -19.35 27.26 -3.07
CA LEU A 82 -20.11 26.39 -2.19
C LEU A 82 -20.55 27.20 -0.96
N ASN A 83 -21.85 27.16 -0.63
CA ASN A 83 -22.36 27.82 0.58
C ASN A 83 -21.61 27.33 1.82
N TYR A 84 -21.12 28.25 2.68
CA TYR A 84 -20.27 27.92 3.83
C TYR A 84 -20.81 26.79 4.72
N ALA A 85 -22.12 26.81 4.99
CA ALA A 85 -22.81 25.84 5.86
C ALA A 85 -22.94 24.43 5.22
N GLU A 86 -22.82 24.32 3.90
CA GLU A 86 -22.85 23.05 3.17
C GLU A 86 -21.46 22.42 3.04
N VAL A 87 -20.41 23.17 3.40
CA VAL A 87 -18.99 22.83 3.21
C VAL A 87 -18.37 22.38 4.53
N ILE A 88 -18.64 23.08 5.64
CA ILE A 88 -18.08 22.78 6.96
C ILE A 88 -19.12 22.92 8.09
N GLY A 89 -18.83 22.31 9.25
CA GLY A 89 -19.69 22.36 10.45
C GLY A 89 -20.64 21.17 10.61
N VAL A 90 -21.49 21.23 11.65
CA VAL A 90 -22.36 20.12 12.10
C VAL A 90 -23.44 19.75 11.09
N ASN A 91 -23.87 20.72 10.28
CA ASN A 91 -24.97 20.54 9.31
C ASN A 91 -24.51 20.28 7.87
N SER A 92 -23.22 20.01 7.68
CA SER A 92 -22.57 19.87 6.37
C SER A 92 -22.70 18.43 5.81
N VAL A 93 -21.77 18.04 4.95
CA VAL A 93 -21.65 16.81 4.16
C VAL A 93 -22.06 15.53 4.89
N PHE A 94 -21.74 15.37 6.17
CA PHE A 94 -22.00 14.12 6.89
C PHE A 94 -23.38 14.02 7.55
N ARG A 95 -24.22 15.07 7.55
CA ARG A 95 -25.51 15.08 8.28
C ARG A 95 -26.54 14.07 7.77
N LYS A 96 -26.59 13.84 6.45
CA LYS A 96 -27.56 12.93 5.80
C LYS A 96 -26.89 11.67 5.24
N TYR A 97 -25.66 11.41 5.68
CA TYR A 97 -24.83 10.38 5.13
C TYR A 97 -25.22 8.98 5.67
N ALA A 98 -25.52 8.06 4.76
CA ALA A 98 -25.70 6.64 5.06
C ALA A 98 -24.70 5.83 4.23
N PRO A 99 -23.78 5.07 4.85
CA PRO A 99 -22.86 4.22 4.11
C PRO A 99 -23.64 3.16 3.34
N ARG A 100 -23.43 3.10 2.02
CA ARG A 100 -24.08 2.12 1.16
C ARG A 100 -23.02 1.24 0.51
N LYS A 101 -23.37 -0.02 0.30
CA LYS A 101 -22.61 -0.91 -0.59
C LYS A 101 -22.60 -0.33 -2.00
N ILE A 102 -21.55 -0.61 -2.76
CA ILE A 102 -21.46 -0.20 -4.15
C ILE A 102 -21.96 -1.34 -5.02
N ASN A 103 -22.94 -1.07 -5.89
CA ASN A 103 -23.37 -2.02 -6.91
C ASN A 103 -22.75 -1.66 -8.27
N LYS A 104 -22.14 -2.63 -8.94
CA LYS A 104 -21.47 -2.44 -10.24
C LYS A 104 -22.40 -1.95 -11.35
N THR A 105 -23.68 -2.32 -11.32
CA THR A 105 -24.66 -1.93 -12.34
C THR A 105 -25.38 -0.63 -12.02
N GLN A 106 -25.17 -0.07 -10.83
CA GLN A 106 -25.85 1.15 -10.42
C GLN A 106 -25.20 2.36 -11.09
N LYS A 107 -26.05 3.26 -11.60
CA LYS A 107 -25.62 4.60 -11.98
C LYS A 107 -25.24 5.39 -10.73
N ILE A 108 -23.97 5.79 -10.63
CA ILE A 108 -23.43 6.51 -9.47
C ILE A 108 -23.18 7.96 -9.88
N CYS A 109 -23.86 8.89 -9.22
CA CYS A 109 -23.69 10.31 -9.44
C CYS A 109 -22.82 10.96 -8.35
N PHE A 110 -22.13 12.04 -8.68
CA PHE A 110 -21.28 12.81 -7.79
C PHE A 110 -21.74 14.26 -7.80
N ASN A 111 -21.68 14.90 -6.64
CA ASN A 111 -22.14 16.27 -6.48
C ASN A 111 -21.01 17.27 -6.23
N LYS A 112 -19.78 16.80 -5.97
CA LYS A 112 -18.59 17.64 -5.81
C LYS A 112 -17.44 17.13 -6.69
N LYS A 113 -16.69 18.04 -7.29
CA LYS A 113 -15.41 17.79 -7.99
C LYS A 113 -14.29 18.59 -7.33
N PHE A 114 -13.20 17.91 -6.98
CA PHE A 114 -11.99 18.49 -6.41
C PHE A 114 -10.88 18.45 -7.44
N GLU A 115 -10.39 19.61 -7.88
CA GLU A 115 -9.23 19.73 -8.76
C GLU A 115 -7.99 20.00 -7.91
N TYR A 116 -6.93 19.25 -8.12
CA TYR A 116 -5.71 19.31 -7.33
C TYR A 116 -4.45 19.38 -8.19
N ILE A 117 -3.39 19.90 -7.60
CA ILE A 117 -2.02 19.83 -8.10
C ILE A 117 -1.22 18.96 -7.13
N SER A 118 -0.51 17.97 -7.65
CA SER A 118 0.42 17.13 -6.90
C SER A 118 1.84 17.45 -7.35
N THR A 119 2.78 17.58 -6.43
CA THR A 119 4.21 17.67 -6.71
C THR A 119 4.90 16.56 -5.95
N ILE A 120 5.50 15.61 -6.67
CA ILE A 120 6.20 14.44 -6.11
C ILE A 120 7.57 14.39 -6.75
N ASP A 121 8.64 14.37 -5.95
CA ASP A 121 10.03 14.33 -6.43
C ASP A 121 10.33 15.42 -7.49
N GLY A 122 9.77 16.62 -7.29
CA GLY A 122 9.91 17.76 -8.21
C GLY A 122 9.07 17.71 -9.48
N LYS A 123 8.31 16.64 -9.73
CA LYS A 123 7.38 16.53 -10.86
C LYS A 123 5.99 16.98 -10.44
N THR A 124 5.45 17.98 -11.15
CA THR A 124 4.12 18.52 -10.90
C THR A 124 3.08 17.94 -11.86
N THR A 125 1.99 17.43 -11.31
CA THR A 125 0.87 16.84 -12.04
C THR A 125 -0.46 17.48 -11.61
N ARG A 126 -1.46 17.41 -12.48
CA ARG A 126 -2.82 17.91 -12.20
C ARG A 126 -3.78 16.73 -12.20
N GLY A 127 -4.73 16.78 -11.27
CA GLY A 127 -5.70 15.73 -11.08
C GLY A 127 -7.05 16.26 -10.67
N CYS A 128 -8.06 15.39 -10.72
CA CYS A 128 -9.24 15.57 -9.90
C CYS A 128 -9.81 14.26 -9.40
N PHE A 129 -10.64 14.40 -8.39
CA PHE A 129 -11.48 13.35 -7.86
C PHE A 129 -12.87 13.90 -7.60
N TYR A 130 -13.83 12.99 -7.53
CA TYR A 130 -15.24 13.30 -7.36
C TYR A 130 -15.76 12.73 -6.07
N ILE A 131 -16.68 13.45 -5.45
CA ILE A 131 -17.27 13.09 -4.18
C ILE A 131 -18.79 13.16 -4.30
N ASN A 132 -19.47 12.10 -3.85
CA ASN A 132 -20.88 12.13 -3.52
C ASN A 132 -21.03 12.29 -2.00
N THR A 133 -21.37 13.50 -1.57
CA THR A 133 -21.52 13.84 -0.14
C THR A 133 -22.77 13.21 0.49
N ILE A 134 -23.72 12.73 -0.31
CA ILE A 134 -24.97 12.11 0.16
C ILE A 134 -24.76 10.60 0.41
N THR A 135 -24.13 9.91 -0.54
CA THR A 135 -23.95 8.43 -0.50
C THR A 135 -22.59 7.98 -0.01
N GLY A 136 -21.62 8.89 0.14
CA GLY A 136 -20.26 8.59 0.59
C GLY A 136 -19.45 7.75 -0.40
N TYR A 137 -19.58 8.06 -1.68
CA TYR A 137 -18.72 7.51 -2.73
C TYR A 137 -17.67 8.53 -3.18
N VAL A 138 -16.43 8.08 -3.30
CA VAL A 138 -15.33 8.84 -3.92
C VAL A 138 -14.95 8.16 -5.22
N ALA A 139 -14.83 8.93 -6.31
CA ALA A 139 -14.22 8.44 -7.55
C ALA A 139 -12.87 9.13 -7.78
N LEU A 140 -11.87 8.35 -8.13
CA LEU A 140 -10.53 8.82 -8.51
C LEU A 140 -10.08 8.12 -9.79
N PHE A 141 -9.30 8.81 -10.62
CA PHE A 141 -8.75 8.27 -11.85
C PHE A 141 -7.30 7.85 -11.63
N ASN A 142 -6.94 6.65 -12.12
CA ASN A 142 -5.55 6.17 -12.13
C ASN A 142 -4.87 6.40 -13.49
N THR A 143 -5.56 7.04 -14.44
CA THR A 143 -5.04 7.32 -15.77
C THR A 143 -3.98 8.41 -15.74
N ASP A 144 -3.01 8.31 -16.65
CA ASP A 144 -1.88 9.20 -16.84
C ASP A 144 -2.25 10.70 -16.74
N ASP A 145 -1.39 11.48 -16.10
CA ASP A 145 -1.62 12.80 -15.47
C ASP A 145 -2.11 13.92 -16.41
N ARG A 146 -2.24 13.63 -17.71
CA ARG A 146 -2.57 14.62 -18.75
C ARG A 146 -4.07 14.80 -18.98
N ASN A 147 -4.92 13.84 -18.58
CA ASN A 147 -6.35 13.80 -18.93
C ASN A 147 -7.32 13.67 -17.73
N THR A 148 -6.83 13.88 -16.52
CA THR A 148 -7.45 13.48 -15.24
C THR A 148 -8.79 14.11 -14.89
N CYS A 149 -9.29 15.08 -15.68
CA CYS A 149 -10.54 15.81 -15.40
C CYS A 149 -11.60 15.84 -16.49
N LEU A 150 -11.43 15.07 -17.56
CA LEU A 150 -12.32 15.05 -18.72
C LEU A 150 -13.17 13.77 -18.82
N GLY A 151 -13.03 12.82 -17.88
CA GLY A 151 -13.20 11.40 -18.22
C GLY A 151 -14.37 10.60 -17.67
N MET A 152 -15.30 11.13 -16.87
CA MET A 152 -16.31 10.25 -16.24
C MET A 152 -17.46 9.85 -17.18
N THR A 153 -17.91 10.76 -18.03
CA THR A 153 -19.11 10.58 -18.87
C THR A 153 -18.83 9.84 -20.17
N ASN A 154 -17.60 9.91 -20.68
CA ASN A 154 -17.18 9.28 -21.94
C ASN A 154 -15.83 8.57 -21.79
N PRO A 155 -15.79 7.38 -21.15
CA PRO A 155 -14.55 6.66 -20.92
C PRO A 155 -14.00 6.08 -22.24
N VAL A 156 -12.72 6.36 -22.52
CA VAL A 156 -11.99 5.94 -23.73
C VAL A 156 -10.98 4.81 -23.41
N PRO A 157 -10.39 4.12 -24.40
CA PRO A 157 -9.30 3.16 -24.15
C PRO A 157 -8.19 3.75 -23.28
N GLY A 158 -7.74 2.98 -22.28
CA GLY A 158 -6.82 3.45 -21.25
C GLY A 158 -7.50 4.07 -20.02
N PHE A 159 -8.84 4.13 -19.99
CA PHE A 159 -9.61 4.56 -18.82
C PHE A 159 -9.39 3.64 -17.63
N ASP A 160 -9.12 4.22 -16.46
CA ASP A 160 -8.95 3.52 -15.19
C ASP A 160 -9.48 4.42 -14.06
N MET A 161 -10.58 4.00 -13.43
CA MET A 161 -11.24 4.74 -12.38
C MET A 161 -11.60 3.82 -11.22
N ILE A 162 -11.31 4.26 -10.01
CA ILE A 162 -11.74 3.59 -8.78
C ILE A 162 -12.89 4.38 -8.18
N ILE A 163 -14.00 3.70 -7.91
CA ILE A 163 -15.06 4.20 -7.04
C ILE A 163 -14.95 3.48 -5.70
N ALA A 164 -14.65 4.21 -4.64
CA ALA A 164 -14.54 3.69 -3.29
C ALA A 164 -15.68 4.20 -2.41
N SER A 165 -16.20 3.32 -1.57
CA SER A 165 -17.13 3.67 -0.50
C SER A 165 -16.36 3.92 0.78
N LYS A 166 -16.94 4.70 1.68
CA LYS A 166 -16.35 4.93 3.00
C LYS A 166 -16.20 3.64 3.83
N ILE A 167 -17.00 2.60 3.57
CA ILE A 167 -16.89 1.31 4.27
C ILE A 167 -15.72 0.46 3.75
N GLY A 168 -14.96 0.95 2.76
CA GLY A 168 -13.75 0.31 2.24
C GLY A 168 -14.00 -0.65 1.08
N GLU A 169 -15.26 -0.86 0.67
CA GLU A 169 -15.58 -1.52 -0.59
C GLU A 169 -15.22 -0.59 -1.76
N SER A 170 -14.58 -1.11 -2.80
CA SER A 170 -14.29 -0.34 -4.01
C SER A 170 -14.48 -1.14 -5.29
N LEU A 171 -14.84 -0.44 -6.36
CA LEU A 171 -14.93 -0.97 -7.72
C LEU A 171 -13.91 -0.25 -8.60
N THR A 172 -13.08 -1.01 -9.31
CA THR A 172 -12.13 -0.49 -10.29
C THR A 172 -12.65 -0.75 -11.69
N PHE A 173 -12.98 0.30 -12.42
CA PHE A 173 -13.46 0.25 -13.80
C PHE A 173 -12.29 0.54 -14.74
N ARG A 174 -12.01 -0.38 -15.66
CA ARG A 174 -10.92 -0.28 -16.62
C ARG A 174 -11.39 -0.51 -18.05
N ILE A 175 -10.87 0.29 -18.98
CA ILE A 175 -10.96 0.03 -20.42
C ILE A 175 -9.56 -0.23 -20.94
N ASN A 176 -9.30 -1.44 -21.45
CA ASN A 176 -7.97 -1.77 -21.97
C ASN A 176 -7.70 -1.08 -23.32
N SER A 177 -6.50 -1.25 -23.86
CA SER A 177 -6.11 -0.66 -25.15
C SER A 177 -6.93 -1.14 -26.34
N ARG A 178 -7.61 -2.30 -26.21
CA ARG A 178 -8.51 -2.88 -27.21
C ARG A 178 -9.96 -2.38 -27.06
N GLY A 179 -10.26 -1.55 -26.06
CA GLY A 179 -11.60 -1.03 -25.79
C GLY A 179 -12.49 -1.95 -24.95
N GLU A 180 -11.96 -3.06 -24.43
CA GLU A 180 -12.70 -4.00 -23.58
C GLU A 180 -12.87 -3.44 -22.17
N LYS A 181 -14.06 -3.60 -21.60
CA LYS A 181 -14.50 -2.94 -20.36
C LYS A 181 -14.63 -3.93 -19.21
N PHE A 182 -13.83 -3.73 -18.16
CA PHE A 182 -13.77 -4.60 -17.00
C PHE A 182 -14.03 -3.85 -15.69
N VAL A 183 -14.76 -4.47 -14.77
CA VAL A 183 -14.90 -4.02 -13.39
C VAL A 183 -14.31 -5.06 -12.46
N TYR A 184 -13.49 -4.62 -11.51
CA TYR A 184 -12.90 -5.44 -10.46
C TYR A 184 -13.44 -4.99 -9.11
N SER A 185 -13.86 -5.94 -8.27
CA SER A 185 -14.44 -5.64 -6.97
C SER A 185 -13.46 -5.92 -5.84
N GLN A 186 -13.25 -4.96 -4.96
CA GLN A 186 -12.43 -5.12 -3.76
C GLN A 186 -13.29 -4.96 -2.52
N LYS A 187 -13.36 -6.05 -1.74
CA LYS A 187 -14.02 -6.05 -0.42
C LYS A 187 -13.15 -5.29 0.60
N PRO A 188 -13.76 -4.68 1.63
CA PRO A 188 -13.00 -4.06 2.70
C PRO A 188 -12.11 -5.07 3.44
N LEU A 189 -11.01 -4.58 3.99
CA LEU A 189 -10.11 -5.38 4.81
C LEU A 189 -10.81 -5.77 6.12
N GLU A 190 -10.85 -7.08 6.43
CA GLU A 190 -11.62 -7.67 7.53
C GLU A 190 -11.29 -7.11 8.93
N ASN A 191 -10.10 -6.50 9.09
CA ASN A 191 -9.61 -6.01 10.39
C ASN A 191 -9.54 -4.48 10.51
N ILE A 192 -10.01 -3.73 9.51
CA ILE A 192 -10.07 -2.27 9.62
C ILE A 192 -11.47 -1.90 10.12
N ARG A 193 -11.58 -1.59 11.41
CA ARG A 193 -12.81 -1.05 11.97
C ARG A 193 -13.12 0.30 11.30
N TYR A 194 -14.26 0.36 10.65
CA TYR A 194 -14.84 1.61 10.17
C TYR A 194 -15.12 2.54 11.37
N GLY A 195 -14.72 3.81 11.28
CA GLY A 195 -14.98 4.84 12.29
C GLY A 195 -13.97 4.90 13.45
N GLY A 196 -12.72 4.49 13.23
CA GLY A 196 -11.64 4.71 14.19
C GLY A 196 -11.35 6.21 14.40
N SER A 197 -11.17 6.64 15.65
CA SER A 197 -10.79 8.02 15.95
C SER A 197 -9.28 8.20 15.84
N ILE A 198 -8.84 9.19 15.06
CA ILE A 198 -7.46 9.63 14.93
C ILE A 198 -7.39 11.06 15.44
N ASN A 199 -6.44 11.35 16.32
CA ASN A 199 -6.23 12.70 16.80
C ASN A 199 -5.30 13.47 15.87
N PHE A 200 -5.78 14.62 15.43
CA PHE A 200 -5.00 15.59 14.67
C PHE A 200 -4.50 16.65 15.66
N VAL A 201 -3.21 16.91 15.65
CA VAL A 201 -2.56 17.85 16.58
C VAL A 201 -1.76 18.93 15.85
N VAL A 202 -1.80 20.13 16.39
CA VAL A 202 -0.93 21.23 15.95
C VAL A 202 0.40 21.10 16.68
N LYS A 203 1.51 20.93 15.95
CA LYS A 203 2.86 20.84 16.55
C LYS A 203 3.30 22.13 17.24
N ASN A 204 2.98 23.28 16.66
CA ASN A 204 3.32 24.59 17.21
C ASN A 204 2.06 25.29 17.72
N VAL A 205 1.82 25.26 19.04
CA VAL A 205 0.63 25.85 19.68
C VAL A 205 0.52 27.36 19.41
N ASN A 206 1.63 28.07 19.23
CA ASN A 206 1.63 29.51 18.94
C ASN A 206 0.94 29.82 17.60
N SER A 207 0.90 28.86 16.67
CA SER A 207 0.17 29.02 15.41
C SER A 207 -1.34 29.23 15.64
N LEU A 208 -1.92 28.69 16.73
CA LEU A 208 -3.32 28.92 17.07
C LEU A 208 -3.61 30.38 17.47
N LEU A 209 -2.60 31.08 17.98
CA LEU A 209 -2.70 32.50 18.38
C LEU A 209 -2.44 33.46 17.20
N SER A 210 -1.82 32.97 16.13
CA SER A 210 -1.58 33.77 14.92
C SER A 210 -2.90 34.11 14.21
N ASN A 211 -3.01 35.36 13.73
CA ASN A 211 -4.09 35.76 12.82
C ASN A 211 -3.83 35.32 11.38
N PHE A 212 -2.58 34.97 11.04
CA PHE A 212 -2.23 34.46 9.74
C PHE A 212 -2.58 32.97 9.64
N ARG A 213 -3.27 32.62 8.54
CA ARG A 213 -3.68 31.27 8.20
C ARG A 213 -3.31 31.06 6.74
N GLU A 214 -2.65 29.93 6.45
CA GLU A 214 -2.18 29.67 5.10
C GLU A 214 -3.37 29.44 4.16
N PRO A 215 -3.54 30.27 3.11
CA PRO A 215 -4.67 30.15 2.22
C PRO A 215 -4.42 29.09 1.15
N PHE A 216 -5.38 28.18 0.98
CA PHE A 216 -5.41 27.23 -0.14
C PHE A 216 -6.63 27.45 -1.02
N THR A 217 -6.59 26.84 -2.22
CA THR A 217 -7.58 26.99 -3.30
C THR A 217 -7.64 28.40 -3.91
N ASN A 218 -8.31 28.53 -5.06
CA ASN A 218 -8.59 29.83 -5.68
C ASN A 218 -9.47 30.75 -4.82
N GLN A 219 -10.14 30.21 -3.79
CA GLN A 219 -10.99 30.95 -2.86
C GLN A 219 -10.21 31.50 -1.65
N ASN A 220 -8.90 31.22 -1.55
CA ASN A 220 -8.04 31.60 -0.44
C ASN A 220 -8.64 31.20 0.93
N LEU A 221 -9.02 29.92 1.03
CA LEU A 221 -9.57 29.32 2.24
C LEU A 221 -8.47 29.22 3.31
N PRO A 222 -8.65 29.85 4.49
CA PRO A 222 -7.63 29.87 5.53
C PRO A 222 -7.50 28.49 6.16
N THR A 223 -6.29 27.95 6.25
CA THR A 223 -6.03 26.64 6.86
C THR A 223 -5.00 26.72 7.98
N LEU A 224 -4.94 25.64 8.77
CA LEU A 224 -3.88 25.40 9.73
C LEU A 224 -3.33 23.97 9.54
N PRO A 225 -2.00 23.77 9.61
CA PRO A 225 -1.42 22.44 9.48
C PRO A 225 -1.62 21.62 10.76
N TYR A 226 -2.14 20.41 10.58
CA TYR A 226 -2.31 19.39 11.60
C TYR A 226 -1.50 18.14 11.27
N PHE A 227 -1.07 17.42 12.29
CA PHE A 227 -0.33 16.17 12.18
C PHE A 227 -1.08 15.06 12.91
N ILE A 228 -0.93 13.82 12.46
CA ILE A 228 -1.50 12.68 13.16
C ILE A 228 -0.68 12.42 14.43
N GLU A 229 -1.35 12.45 15.58
CA GLU A 229 -0.75 12.20 16.88
C GLU A 229 -0.15 10.79 16.95
N GLY A 230 1.07 10.68 17.49
CA GLY A 230 1.76 9.39 17.66
C GLY A 230 2.47 8.85 16.42
N ILE A 231 2.43 9.56 15.28
CA ILE A 231 3.16 9.20 14.05
C ILE A 231 4.34 10.15 13.86
N THR A 232 5.57 9.65 14.07
CA THR A 232 6.80 10.46 14.04
C THR A 232 7.06 11.12 12.67
N ALA A 233 6.76 10.40 11.58
CA ALA A 233 6.86 10.88 10.20
C ALA A 233 5.48 11.23 9.60
N SER A 234 4.64 11.93 10.37
CA SER A 234 3.31 12.34 9.89
C SER A 234 3.40 13.48 8.86
N SER A 235 2.68 13.35 7.76
CA SER A 235 2.42 14.45 6.82
C SER A 235 1.56 15.54 7.48
N ALA A 236 1.82 16.81 7.13
CA ALA A 236 0.96 17.91 7.51
C ALA A 236 -0.32 17.87 6.67
N LYS A 237 -1.48 17.98 7.34
CA LYS A 237 -2.80 18.11 6.74
C LYS A 237 -3.31 19.52 7.00
N TYR A 238 -3.49 20.30 5.95
CA TYR A 238 -3.94 21.69 6.03
C TYR A 238 -5.47 21.72 6.11
N LEU A 239 -5.98 21.85 7.33
CA LEU A 239 -7.42 21.80 7.59
C LEU A 239 -8.04 23.19 7.52
N PHE A 240 -9.15 23.29 6.82
CA PHE A 240 -10.14 24.35 6.92
C PHE A 240 -11.35 23.82 7.69
N GLY A 241 -11.87 24.58 8.66
CA GLY A 241 -12.95 24.09 9.50
C GLY A 241 -13.65 25.15 10.32
N PRO A 242 -14.69 24.75 11.08
CA PRO A 242 -15.49 25.67 11.88
C PRO A 242 -14.72 26.25 13.07
N TYR A 243 -13.73 25.52 13.59
CA TYR A 243 -12.88 25.95 14.69
C TYR A 243 -11.46 25.40 14.53
N TYR A 244 -10.52 25.97 15.28
CA TYR A 244 -9.15 25.47 15.38
C TYR A 244 -8.84 25.19 16.85
N ALA A 245 -8.35 23.99 17.13
CA ALA A 245 -7.92 23.58 18.47
C ALA A 245 -6.55 22.92 18.38
N GLN A 246 -5.82 22.86 19.50
CA GLN A 246 -4.54 22.15 19.55
C GLN A 246 -4.68 20.68 19.18
N ARG A 247 -5.79 20.05 19.55
CA ARG A 247 -6.10 18.65 19.27
C ARG A 247 -7.54 18.52 18.78
N ILE A 248 -7.73 17.79 17.68
CA ILE A 248 -9.04 17.50 17.10
C ILE A 248 -9.17 15.98 16.94
N PRO A 249 -10.11 15.33 17.66
CA PRO A 249 -10.38 13.92 17.47
C PRO A 249 -11.24 13.71 16.22
N LEU A 250 -10.61 13.38 15.09
CA LEU A 250 -11.29 13.10 13.84
C LEU A 250 -11.71 11.63 13.79
N LYS A 251 -12.99 11.38 13.55
CA LYS A 251 -13.61 10.05 13.54
C LYS A 251 -13.73 9.48 12.14
N ASP A 252 -14.00 10.35 11.18
CA ASP A 252 -14.40 9.95 9.84
C ASP A 252 -13.61 10.74 8.80
N TYR A 253 -13.27 10.07 7.71
CA TYR A 253 -12.58 10.65 6.56
C TYR A 253 -13.27 10.23 5.27
N PHE A 254 -13.32 11.16 4.32
CA PHE A 254 -13.93 10.97 3.03
C PHE A 254 -13.25 11.82 1.96
N GLY A 255 -12.39 11.17 1.18
CA GLY A 255 -11.65 11.81 0.08
C GLY A 255 -10.49 10.96 -0.41
N VAL A 256 -9.50 11.58 -1.06
CA VAL A 256 -8.34 10.91 -1.67
C VAL A 256 -7.03 11.56 -1.22
N PHE A 257 -5.98 10.76 -1.00
CA PHE A 257 -4.62 11.23 -0.63
C PHE A 257 -4.54 12.04 0.69
N GLY A 258 -5.55 11.96 1.55
CA GLY A 258 -5.69 12.81 2.74
C GLY A 258 -6.26 14.20 2.45
N LEU A 259 -6.72 14.45 1.22
CA LEU A 259 -7.54 15.60 0.84
C LEU A 259 -9.01 15.23 0.92
N GLY A 260 -9.88 16.19 1.20
CA GLY A 260 -11.32 15.99 1.28
C GLY A 260 -11.85 16.19 2.70
N TYR A 261 -12.97 15.55 3.02
CA TYR A 261 -13.75 15.85 4.21
C TYR A 261 -13.34 14.99 5.40
N TYR A 262 -13.32 15.61 6.58
CA TYR A 262 -13.17 14.94 7.87
C TYR A 262 -14.31 15.29 8.79
N THR A 263 -14.65 14.42 9.74
CA THR A 263 -15.64 14.70 10.80
C THR A 263 -15.03 14.46 12.17
N ASP A 264 -15.29 15.35 13.13
CA ASP A 264 -14.95 15.10 14.53
C ASP A 264 -16.03 14.26 15.26
N GLY A 265 -15.78 13.93 16.52
CA GLY A 265 -16.75 13.23 17.38
C GLY A 265 -18.04 14.00 17.68
N MET A 266 -18.08 15.31 17.41
CA MET A 266 -19.25 16.18 17.60
C MET A 266 -20.04 16.41 16.29
N GLY A 267 -19.63 15.80 15.18
CA GLY A 267 -20.26 15.96 13.88
C GLY A 267 -19.79 17.17 13.07
N ASN A 268 -18.82 17.95 13.56
CA ASN A 268 -18.25 19.07 12.81
C ASN A 268 -17.46 18.56 11.61
N THR A 269 -17.83 19.05 10.43
CA THR A 269 -17.11 18.77 9.19
C THR A 269 -15.95 19.74 8.98
N PHE A 270 -14.79 19.19 8.66
CA PHE A 270 -13.55 19.87 8.25
C PHE A 270 -13.20 19.47 6.82
N ILE A 271 -12.37 20.26 6.16
CA ILE A 271 -11.82 19.93 4.83
C ILE A 271 -10.31 20.04 4.88
N SER A 272 -9.63 18.97 4.48
CA SER A 272 -8.19 19.02 4.18
C SER A 272 -7.99 19.49 2.75
N LEU A 273 -7.35 20.64 2.60
CA LEU A 273 -7.12 21.31 1.33
C LEU A 273 -5.70 21.13 0.80
N ALA A 274 -4.77 20.74 1.65
CA ALA A 274 -3.43 20.35 1.23
C ALA A 274 -2.84 19.29 2.15
N VAL A 275 -1.92 18.52 1.59
CA VAL A 275 -1.14 17.47 2.25
C VAL A 275 0.32 17.72 1.91
N GLU A 276 1.17 17.78 2.92
CA GLU A 276 2.60 18.00 2.75
C GLU A 276 3.42 16.95 3.51
N SER A 277 4.39 16.36 2.83
CA SER A 277 5.45 15.53 3.38
C SER A 277 6.80 15.98 2.79
N ILE A 278 7.90 15.34 3.18
CA ILE A 278 9.26 15.77 2.82
C ILE A 278 9.44 15.95 1.30
N ASP A 279 8.93 15.00 0.51
CA ASP A 279 9.12 14.98 -0.95
C ASP A 279 7.80 15.07 -1.74
N GLN A 280 6.68 15.31 -1.04
CA GLN A 280 5.36 15.33 -1.67
C GLN A 280 4.51 16.48 -1.16
N PHE A 281 3.90 17.19 -2.10
CA PHE A 281 2.94 18.24 -1.80
C PHE A 281 1.74 18.14 -2.72
N ILE A 282 0.56 17.92 -2.15
CA ILE A 282 -0.69 17.83 -2.89
C ILE A 282 -1.62 18.91 -2.37
N LYS A 283 -2.11 19.79 -3.25
CA LYS A 283 -3.03 20.88 -2.88
C LYS A 283 -4.26 20.92 -3.78
N VAL A 284 -5.40 21.19 -3.17
CA VAL A 284 -6.65 21.48 -3.87
C VAL A 284 -6.56 22.89 -4.46
N VAL A 285 -6.82 22.99 -5.75
CA VAL A 285 -6.88 24.26 -6.49
C VAL A 285 -8.32 24.78 -6.51
N LYS A 286 -9.29 23.89 -6.75
CA LYS A 286 -10.70 24.26 -6.92
C LYS A 286 -11.62 23.16 -6.42
N ILE A 287 -12.74 23.55 -5.82
CA ILE A 287 -13.86 22.67 -5.51
C ILE A 287 -15.08 23.22 -6.23
N THR A 288 -15.82 22.35 -6.93
CA THR A 288 -16.99 22.75 -7.72
C THR A 288 -18.17 21.82 -7.46
N ASP A 289 -19.36 22.39 -7.50
CA ASP A 289 -20.60 21.63 -7.60
C ASP A 289 -20.74 21.07 -9.01
N VAL A 290 -21.09 19.80 -9.08
CA VAL A 290 -21.27 19.07 -10.33
C VAL A 290 -22.48 18.16 -10.24
N ASN A 291 -22.95 17.66 -11.37
CA ASN A 291 -23.92 16.56 -11.44
C ASN A 291 -23.42 15.54 -12.46
N GLU A 292 -22.26 14.97 -12.18
CA GLU A 292 -21.62 13.98 -13.06
C GLU A 292 -21.99 12.58 -12.61
N CYS A 293 -22.44 11.74 -13.55
CA CYS A 293 -22.83 10.37 -13.26
C CYS A 293 -22.03 9.39 -14.10
N PHE A 294 -21.60 8.31 -13.46
CA PHE A 294 -20.97 7.17 -14.08
C PHE A 294 -21.94 5.98 -14.13
N ASP A 295 -21.99 5.32 -15.28
CA ASP A 295 -22.77 4.09 -15.48
C ASP A 295 -21.84 2.91 -15.74
N GLY A 296 -21.72 2.04 -14.73
CA GLY A 296 -20.90 0.84 -14.78
C GLY A 296 -21.55 -0.37 -15.46
N SER A 297 -22.82 -0.28 -15.90
CA SER A 297 -23.60 -1.42 -16.41
C SER A 297 -22.96 -2.14 -17.61
N LYS A 298 -22.18 -1.41 -18.43
CA LYS A 298 -21.50 -1.93 -19.61
C LYS A 298 -20.16 -2.62 -19.31
N PHE A 299 -19.71 -2.65 -18.06
CA PHE A 299 -18.44 -3.27 -17.67
C PHE A 299 -18.68 -4.74 -17.25
N LYS A 300 -17.88 -5.64 -17.82
CA LYS A 300 -17.90 -7.06 -17.47
C LYS A 300 -17.14 -7.31 -16.18
N ASN A 301 -17.48 -8.36 -15.44
CA ASN A 301 -16.74 -8.71 -14.23
C ASN A 301 -15.36 -9.24 -14.60
N GLY A 302 -14.31 -8.45 -14.34
CA GLY A 302 -12.94 -8.85 -14.63
C GLY A 302 -12.43 -9.94 -13.70
N ASP A 303 -13.01 -10.09 -12.50
CA ASP A 303 -12.62 -11.16 -11.58
C ASP A 303 -13.06 -12.54 -12.12
N GLU A 304 -14.23 -12.63 -12.74
CA GLU A 304 -14.72 -13.87 -13.37
C GLU A 304 -13.85 -14.30 -14.56
N GLU A 305 -13.42 -13.33 -15.38
CA GLU A 305 -12.53 -13.60 -16.52
C GLU A 305 -11.11 -13.98 -16.08
N ASN A 306 -10.58 -13.33 -15.04
CA ASN A 306 -9.30 -13.70 -14.44
C ASN A 306 -9.35 -15.12 -13.86
N ILE A 307 -10.44 -15.47 -13.16
CA ILE A 307 -10.64 -16.83 -12.64
C ILE A 307 -10.67 -17.84 -13.79
N ALA A 308 -11.46 -17.59 -14.83
CA ALA A 308 -11.56 -18.48 -15.99
C ALA A 308 -10.21 -18.67 -16.70
N THR A 309 -9.46 -17.59 -16.90
CA THR A 309 -8.13 -17.63 -17.53
C THR A 309 -7.11 -18.39 -16.67
N ASN A 310 -7.13 -18.16 -15.36
CA ASN A 310 -6.27 -18.88 -14.41
C ASN A 310 -6.60 -20.37 -14.38
N GLU A 311 -7.89 -20.73 -14.39
CA GLU A 311 -8.32 -22.14 -14.47
C GLU A 311 -7.81 -22.82 -15.73
N GLN A 312 -7.91 -22.16 -16.88
CA GLN A 312 -7.38 -22.69 -18.13
C GLN A 312 -5.87 -22.90 -18.06
N SER A 313 -5.11 -21.91 -17.58
CA SER A 313 -3.66 -22.03 -17.43
C SER A 313 -3.25 -23.16 -16.47
N ILE A 314 -3.97 -23.31 -15.35
CA ILE A 314 -3.75 -24.40 -14.40
C ILE A 314 -4.05 -25.76 -15.05
N ASN A 315 -5.13 -25.87 -15.82
CA ASN A 315 -5.50 -27.10 -16.51
C ASN A 315 -4.47 -27.48 -17.59
N ASP A 316 -3.97 -26.51 -18.34
CA ASP A 316 -2.93 -26.74 -19.36
C ASP A 316 -1.60 -27.17 -18.71
N ARG A 317 -1.22 -26.54 -17.59
CA ARG A 317 -0.05 -26.97 -16.80
C ARG A 317 -0.24 -28.36 -16.21
N LYS A 318 -1.45 -28.71 -15.76
CA LYS A 318 -1.77 -30.06 -15.26
C LYS A 318 -1.53 -31.11 -16.35
N LYS A 319 -2.09 -30.91 -17.55
CA LYS A 319 -1.87 -31.79 -18.71
C LYS A 319 -0.39 -31.88 -19.09
N GLY A 320 0.34 -30.77 -19.05
CA GLY A 320 1.78 -30.75 -19.28
C GLY A 320 2.55 -31.59 -18.27
N LEU A 321 2.21 -31.51 -16.99
CA LEU A 321 2.85 -32.30 -15.92
C LEU A 321 2.54 -33.80 -16.02
N GLU A 322 1.32 -34.16 -16.44
CA GLU A 322 0.93 -35.56 -16.71
C GLU A 322 1.81 -36.14 -17.84
N ASN A 323 1.99 -35.41 -18.94
CA ASN A 323 2.88 -35.81 -20.03
C ASN A 323 4.36 -35.87 -19.60
N GLU A 324 4.82 -34.93 -18.76
CA GLU A 324 6.19 -34.94 -18.21
C GLU A 324 6.41 -36.14 -17.28
N ALA A 325 5.40 -36.57 -16.53
CA ALA A 325 5.51 -37.69 -15.59
C ALA A 325 5.68 -39.03 -16.32
N GLU A 326 4.97 -39.22 -17.43
CA GLU A 326 5.14 -40.37 -18.32
C GLU A 326 6.57 -40.43 -18.88
N ASN A 327 7.12 -39.31 -19.32
CA ASN A 327 8.49 -39.22 -19.84
C ASN A 327 9.58 -39.32 -18.76
N ALA A 328 9.29 -38.87 -17.53
CA ALA A 328 10.23 -38.94 -16.40
C ALA A 328 10.41 -40.38 -15.90
N SER A 329 9.41 -41.24 -16.07
CA SER A 329 9.47 -42.66 -15.69
C SER A 329 10.57 -43.45 -16.44
N GLY A 330 10.96 -43.00 -17.63
CA GLY A 330 12.05 -43.59 -18.43
C GLY A 330 13.45 -43.01 -18.16
N ASN A 331 13.57 -41.93 -17.37
CA ASN A 331 14.85 -41.26 -17.11
C ASN A 331 15.48 -41.73 -15.80
N SER A 332 16.70 -42.28 -15.83
CA SER A 332 17.40 -42.77 -14.63
C SER A 332 17.89 -41.69 -13.64
N CYS A 333 17.48 -40.43 -13.79
CA CYS A 333 17.88 -39.32 -12.92
C CYS A 333 16.78 -39.02 -11.89
N ASN A 334 17.04 -39.29 -10.61
CA ASN A 334 16.08 -39.05 -9.51
C ASN A 334 15.59 -37.58 -9.45
N ALA A 335 16.44 -36.62 -9.83
CA ALA A 335 16.10 -35.21 -9.91
C ALA A 335 14.90 -34.92 -10.83
N ALA A 336 14.72 -35.67 -11.93
CA ALA A 336 13.58 -35.49 -12.84
C ALA A 336 12.25 -35.84 -12.17
N LYS A 337 12.22 -36.95 -11.42
CA LYS A 337 11.04 -37.40 -10.67
C LYS A 337 10.70 -36.41 -9.55
N THR A 338 11.71 -35.96 -8.79
CA THR A 338 11.54 -34.97 -7.72
C THR A 338 11.08 -33.61 -8.26
N LEU A 339 11.59 -33.18 -9.42
CA LEU A 339 11.16 -31.95 -10.09
C LEU A 339 9.68 -32.02 -10.48
N ASN A 340 9.23 -33.12 -11.10
CA ASN A 340 7.83 -33.29 -11.45
C ASN A 340 6.91 -33.31 -10.22
N LEU A 341 7.32 -34.01 -9.15
CA LEU A 341 6.60 -34.01 -7.87
C LEU A 341 6.48 -32.60 -7.28
N HIS A 342 7.57 -31.84 -7.26
CA HIS A 342 7.59 -30.46 -6.78
C HIS A 342 6.67 -29.56 -7.62
N LYS A 343 6.75 -29.62 -8.95
CA LYS A 343 5.84 -28.85 -9.84
C LYS A 343 4.37 -29.19 -9.57
N THR A 344 4.06 -30.46 -9.30
CA THR A 344 2.70 -30.92 -8.94
C THR A 344 2.24 -30.35 -7.59
N GLN A 345 3.13 -30.33 -6.58
CA GLN A 345 2.83 -29.73 -5.28
C GLN A 345 2.53 -28.23 -5.39
N VAL A 346 3.31 -27.50 -6.19
CA VAL A 346 3.09 -26.07 -6.47
C VAL A 346 1.76 -25.85 -7.20
N LEU A 347 1.46 -26.68 -8.20
CA LEU A 347 0.18 -26.59 -8.90
C LEU A 347 -1.01 -26.83 -7.96
N ASN A 348 -0.88 -27.76 -7.01
CA ASN A 348 -1.92 -28.01 -6.01
C ASN A 348 -2.11 -26.83 -5.05
N THR A 349 -1.04 -26.13 -4.64
CA THR A 349 -1.19 -24.93 -3.79
C THR A 349 -1.83 -23.77 -4.54
N GLU A 350 -1.50 -23.60 -5.82
CA GLU A 350 -2.16 -22.64 -6.72
C GLU A 350 -3.65 -22.96 -6.90
N LEU A 351 -4.00 -24.24 -7.11
CA LEU A 351 -5.38 -24.72 -7.20
C LEU A 351 -6.19 -24.42 -5.94
N ILE A 352 -5.63 -24.69 -4.75
CA ILE A 352 -6.30 -24.41 -3.48
C ILE A 352 -6.58 -22.90 -3.35
N TYR A 353 -5.62 -22.05 -3.70
CA TYR A 353 -5.81 -20.60 -3.67
C TYR A 353 -6.85 -20.14 -4.71
N ASN A 354 -6.79 -20.65 -5.94
CA ASN A 354 -7.76 -20.30 -6.98
C ASN A 354 -9.18 -20.72 -6.60
N ASN A 355 -9.36 -21.92 -6.04
CA ASN A 355 -10.65 -22.40 -5.54
C ASN A 355 -11.18 -21.54 -4.38
N TYR A 356 -10.31 -21.08 -3.49
CA TYR A 356 -10.69 -20.16 -2.42
C TYR A 356 -11.24 -18.84 -2.97
N VAL A 357 -10.55 -18.24 -3.95
CA VAL A 357 -10.99 -16.99 -4.59
C VAL A 357 -12.29 -17.21 -5.38
N LYS A 358 -12.38 -18.29 -6.16
CA LYS A 358 -13.60 -18.69 -6.89
C LYS A 358 -14.80 -18.90 -5.98
N GLY A 359 -14.58 -19.46 -4.79
CA GLY A 359 -15.60 -19.60 -3.75
C GLY A 359 -16.06 -18.28 -3.11
N GLY A 360 -15.61 -17.12 -3.60
CA GLY A 360 -15.93 -15.80 -3.06
C GLY A 360 -15.07 -15.39 -1.86
N GLY A 361 -14.02 -16.16 -1.57
CA GLY A 361 -13.02 -15.85 -0.56
C GLY A 361 -12.30 -14.54 -0.86
N ASN A 362 -11.99 -13.76 0.16
CA ASN A 362 -11.31 -12.48 0.02
C ASN A 362 -9.78 -12.71 -0.06
N PRO A 363 -9.11 -12.40 -1.19
CA PRO A 363 -7.65 -12.54 -1.33
C PRO A 363 -6.86 -11.76 -0.27
N MET A 364 -7.45 -10.70 0.26
CA MET A 364 -6.83 -9.82 1.26
C MET A 364 -7.18 -10.19 2.71
N SER A 365 -8.02 -11.21 2.92
CA SER A 365 -8.24 -11.78 4.26
C SER A 365 -6.98 -12.46 4.78
N LYS A 366 -6.95 -12.78 6.08
CA LYS A 366 -5.83 -13.53 6.67
C LYS A 366 -5.60 -14.87 5.96
N GLU A 367 -6.68 -15.60 5.65
CA GLU A 367 -6.59 -16.88 4.95
C GLU A 367 -6.23 -16.69 3.48
N GLY A 368 -6.81 -15.69 2.80
CA GLY A 368 -6.45 -15.33 1.43
C GLY A 368 -4.97 -14.97 1.28
N LEU A 369 -4.43 -14.18 2.19
CA LEU A 369 -3.00 -13.82 2.22
C LEU A 369 -2.11 -15.03 2.50
N LYS A 370 -2.53 -15.92 3.40
CA LYS A 370 -1.81 -17.16 3.71
C LYS A 370 -1.76 -18.09 2.50
N LEU A 371 -2.90 -18.35 1.87
CA LEU A 371 -3.01 -19.21 0.68
C LEU A 371 -2.27 -18.58 -0.51
N GLY A 372 -2.47 -17.29 -0.75
CA GLY A 372 -1.79 -16.54 -1.79
C GLY A 372 -0.27 -16.53 -1.60
N SER A 373 0.22 -16.34 -0.37
CA SER A 373 1.67 -16.38 -0.09
C SER A 373 2.31 -17.74 -0.33
N LYS A 374 1.54 -18.84 -0.21
CA LYS A 374 2.01 -20.20 -0.52
C LYS A 374 1.97 -20.49 -2.01
N ALA A 375 0.93 -20.02 -2.69
CA ALA A 375 0.77 -20.16 -4.15
C ALA A 375 1.84 -19.36 -4.90
N GLN A 376 2.24 -18.20 -4.39
CA GLN A 376 3.20 -17.29 -5.02
C GLN A 376 4.58 -17.30 -4.35
N ASP A 377 4.90 -18.35 -3.57
CA ASP A 377 6.16 -18.39 -2.82
C ASP A 377 7.37 -18.56 -3.74
N VAL A 378 8.24 -17.56 -3.82
CA VAL A 378 9.49 -17.64 -4.59
C VAL A 378 10.45 -18.73 -4.12
N ARG A 379 10.27 -19.26 -2.89
CA ARG A 379 11.00 -20.47 -2.47
C ARG A 379 10.72 -21.64 -3.41
N ASN A 380 9.51 -21.76 -3.96
CA ASN A 380 9.16 -22.80 -4.92
C ASN A 380 9.95 -22.67 -6.22
N GLU A 381 10.20 -21.45 -6.70
CA GLU A 381 11.04 -21.20 -7.87
C GLU A 381 12.51 -21.55 -7.58
N VAL A 382 13.04 -21.24 -6.40
CA VAL A 382 14.41 -21.63 -6.00
C VAL A 382 14.57 -23.15 -5.98
N ILE A 383 13.62 -23.89 -5.40
CA ILE A 383 13.63 -25.35 -5.38
C ILE A 383 13.57 -25.89 -6.81
N LYS A 384 12.73 -25.31 -7.67
CA LYS A 384 12.64 -25.68 -9.08
C LYS A 384 13.98 -25.48 -9.80
N HIS A 385 14.60 -24.30 -9.70
CA HIS A 385 15.93 -24.03 -10.28
C HIS A 385 16.99 -25.01 -9.77
N ARG A 386 16.94 -25.37 -8.48
CA ARG A 386 17.87 -26.33 -7.88
C ARG A 386 17.70 -27.71 -8.51
N LEU A 387 16.47 -28.22 -8.57
CA LEU A 387 16.15 -29.52 -9.16
C LEU A 387 16.44 -29.57 -10.68
N GLU A 388 16.20 -28.48 -11.41
CA GLU A 388 16.61 -28.36 -12.83
C GLU A 388 18.13 -28.39 -12.98
N THR A 389 18.88 -27.77 -12.06
CA THR A 389 20.35 -27.80 -12.06
C THR A 389 20.90 -29.19 -11.68
N GLU A 390 20.30 -29.86 -10.68
CA GLU A 390 20.62 -31.26 -10.34
C GLU A 390 20.35 -32.22 -11.52
N LEU A 391 19.30 -31.96 -12.30
CA LEU A 391 19.04 -32.71 -13.53
C LEU A 391 20.15 -32.49 -14.58
N LYS A 392 20.62 -31.25 -14.76
CA LYS A 392 21.76 -30.93 -15.64
C LYS A 392 23.05 -31.62 -15.17
N ILE A 393 23.28 -31.74 -13.86
CA ILE A 393 24.40 -32.50 -13.29
C ILE A 393 24.30 -33.97 -13.71
N CYS A 394 23.17 -34.63 -13.44
CA CYS A 394 22.97 -36.03 -13.78
C CYS A 394 23.15 -36.31 -15.28
N GLN A 395 22.64 -35.43 -16.15
CA GLN A 395 22.83 -35.53 -17.60
C GLN A 395 24.30 -35.36 -18.01
N THR A 396 25.02 -34.45 -17.36
CA THR A 396 26.46 -34.22 -17.63
C THR A 396 27.30 -35.40 -17.17
N GLU A 397 27.00 -36.00 -16.00
CA GLU A 397 27.65 -37.20 -15.50
C GLU A 397 27.47 -38.39 -16.45
N LYS A 398 26.24 -38.60 -16.95
CA LYS A 398 25.98 -39.62 -17.97
C LYS A 398 26.78 -39.39 -19.25
N ASN A 399 26.86 -38.14 -19.72
CA ASN A 399 27.66 -37.82 -20.91
C ASN A 399 29.15 -38.12 -20.69
N ILE A 400 29.69 -37.89 -19.49
CA ILE A 400 31.06 -38.27 -19.13
C ILE A 400 31.21 -39.80 -19.13
N GLN A 401 30.26 -40.53 -18.53
CA GLN A 401 30.30 -41.99 -18.43
C GLN A 401 30.12 -42.71 -19.78
N THR A 402 29.37 -42.10 -20.71
CA THR A 402 29.09 -42.65 -22.06
C THR A 402 30.05 -42.15 -23.14
N ALA A 403 30.89 -41.16 -22.84
CA ALA A 403 31.94 -40.67 -23.73
C ALA A 403 33.13 -41.62 -24.03
N PRO A 404 33.42 -42.73 -23.31
CA PRO A 404 34.74 -43.37 -23.45
C PRO A 404 34.94 -44.20 -24.74
N SER A 405 34.02 -44.21 -25.70
CA SER A 405 34.09 -45.24 -26.76
C SER A 405 34.68 -44.85 -28.12
N ARG A 406 34.85 -43.59 -28.58
CA ARG A 406 35.63 -43.35 -29.83
C ARG A 406 36.01 -41.91 -30.25
N ASN A 407 35.42 -40.82 -29.75
CA ASN A 407 35.61 -39.49 -30.39
C ASN A 407 35.71 -38.26 -29.46
N SER A 408 35.72 -38.40 -28.14
CA SER A 408 35.80 -37.23 -27.25
C SER A 408 37.24 -36.77 -27.01
N THR A 409 37.58 -35.54 -27.44
CA THR A 409 38.91 -34.94 -27.19
C THR A 409 39.08 -34.59 -25.70
N ALA A 410 40.31 -34.61 -25.18
CA ALA A 410 40.62 -34.19 -23.80
C ALA A 410 40.02 -32.81 -23.43
N GLY A 411 39.90 -31.91 -24.42
CA GLY A 411 39.23 -30.61 -24.26
C GLY A 411 37.73 -30.68 -23.97
N GLN A 412 37.00 -31.67 -24.53
CA GLN A 412 35.57 -31.86 -24.25
C GLN A 412 35.35 -32.39 -22.84
N LEU A 413 36.17 -33.35 -22.40
CA LEU A 413 36.10 -33.90 -21.05
C LEU A 413 36.41 -32.84 -19.98
N SER A 414 37.43 -32.01 -20.22
CA SER A 414 37.73 -30.84 -19.38
C SER A 414 36.56 -29.83 -19.34
N THR A 415 35.87 -29.64 -20.47
CA THR A 415 34.70 -28.74 -20.54
C THR A 415 33.53 -29.28 -19.71
N TYR A 416 33.24 -30.59 -19.78
CA TYR A 416 32.19 -31.21 -18.96
C TYR A 416 32.52 -31.12 -17.45
N GLN A 417 33.77 -31.35 -17.06
CA GLN A 417 34.20 -31.20 -15.66
C GLN A 417 34.03 -29.77 -15.14
N LYS A 418 34.41 -28.75 -15.94
CA LYS A 418 34.19 -27.34 -15.57
C LYS A 418 32.72 -26.98 -15.44
N LYS A 419 31.86 -27.50 -16.34
CA LYS A 419 30.40 -27.34 -16.23
C LYS A 419 29.86 -27.98 -14.97
N LEU A 420 30.30 -29.19 -14.65
CA LEU A 420 29.86 -29.92 -13.46
C LEU A 420 30.24 -29.19 -12.17
N ALA A 421 31.46 -28.64 -12.07
CA ALA A 421 31.87 -27.81 -10.95
C ALA A 421 30.96 -26.56 -10.79
N CYS A 422 30.72 -25.84 -11.88
CA CYS A 422 29.83 -24.67 -11.89
C CYS A 422 28.38 -25.03 -11.48
N TYR A 423 27.83 -26.15 -11.96
CA TYR A 423 26.49 -26.58 -11.55
C TYR A 423 26.43 -26.94 -10.07
N ASN A 424 27.48 -27.58 -9.51
CA ASN A 424 27.56 -27.86 -8.09
C ASN A 424 27.60 -26.57 -7.25
N ASP A 425 28.37 -25.57 -7.69
CA ASP A 425 28.40 -24.25 -7.04
C ASP A 425 27.00 -23.60 -7.07
N ALA A 426 26.32 -23.65 -8.22
CA ALA A 426 24.96 -23.12 -8.36
C ALA A 426 23.95 -23.84 -7.45
N VAL A 427 24.03 -25.17 -7.30
CA VAL A 427 23.19 -25.94 -6.37
C VAL A 427 23.43 -25.52 -4.91
N ASN A 428 24.69 -25.28 -4.53
CA ASN A 428 25.04 -24.81 -3.19
C ASN A 428 24.46 -23.40 -2.93
N ASP A 429 24.61 -22.48 -3.88
CA ASP A 429 24.08 -21.13 -3.76
C ASP A 429 22.53 -21.11 -3.70
N LEU A 430 21.88 -21.95 -4.51
CA LEU A 430 20.42 -22.13 -4.46
C LEU A 430 19.96 -22.73 -3.13
N SER A 431 20.71 -23.66 -2.56
CA SER A 431 20.41 -24.26 -1.25
C SER A 431 20.55 -23.23 -0.12
N ASN A 432 21.60 -22.39 -0.17
CA ASN A 432 21.78 -21.28 0.76
C ASN A 432 20.67 -20.22 0.64
N LEU A 433 20.24 -19.92 -0.59
CA LEU A 433 19.11 -19.05 -0.84
C LEU A 433 17.80 -19.66 -0.30
N GLU A 434 17.54 -20.95 -0.55
CA GLU A 434 16.36 -21.65 -0.04
C GLU A 434 16.28 -21.56 1.50
N ALA A 435 17.40 -21.80 2.20
CA ALA A 435 17.48 -21.67 3.65
C ALA A 435 17.20 -20.23 4.12
N SER A 436 17.80 -19.24 3.46
CA SER A 436 17.60 -17.83 3.79
C SER A 436 16.15 -17.38 3.61
N LEU A 437 15.45 -17.89 2.58
CA LEU A 437 14.03 -17.62 2.36
C LEU A 437 13.16 -18.27 3.45
N LYS A 438 13.50 -19.49 3.89
CA LYS A 438 12.80 -20.17 4.99
C LYS A 438 12.94 -19.40 6.33
N ASP A 439 14.09 -18.80 6.58
CA ASP A 439 14.32 -17.99 7.78
C ASP A 439 13.47 -16.71 7.80
N ILE A 440 13.11 -16.15 6.63
CA ILE A 440 12.18 -15.02 6.55
C ILE A 440 10.80 -15.42 7.08
N ASP A 441 10.30 -16.60 6.70
CA ASP A 441 9.01 -17.09 7.19
C ASP A 441 9.02 -17.28 8.71
N ALA A 442 10.10 -17.84 9.25
CA ALA A 442 10.28 -18.02 10.70
C ALA A 442 10.29 -16.68 11.46
N ARG A 443 10.96 -15.65 10.91
CA ARG A 443 11.05 -14.31 11.54
C ARG A 443 9.76 -13.51 11.47
N GLN A 444 9.02 -13.59 10.36
CA GLN A 444 7.81 -12.77 10.14
C GLN A 444 6.53 -13.44 10.68
N GLY A 445 6.57 -14.74 10.98
CA GLY A 445 5.47 -15.48 11.60
C GLY A 445 4.20 -15.46 10.75
N SER A 446 3.12 -14.87 11.27
CA SER A 446 1.83 -14.80 10.57
C SER A 446 1.66 -13.58 9.66
N ASN A 447 2.70 -12.74 9.49
CA ASN A 447 2.66 -11.62 8.56
C ASN A 447 3.03 -12.05 7.14
N TYR A 448 2.11 -12.80 6.50
CA TYR A 448 2.32 -13.44 5.20
C TYR A 448 2.68 -12.45 4.08
N GLY A 449 2.03 -11.28 4.04
CA GLY A 449 2.29 -10.26 3.02
C GLY A 449 3.70 -9.66 3.14
N LYS A 450 4.16 -9.39 4.36
CA LYS A 450 5.52 -8.88 4.60
C LYS A 450 6.58 -9.94 4.34
N ALA A 451 6.33 -11.18 4.75
CA ALA A 451 7.22 -12.31 4.47
C ALA A 451 7.41 -12.51 2.97
N LEU A 452 6.32 -12.55 2.20
CA LEU A 452 6.38 -12.69 0.74
C LEU A 452 7.16 -11.54 0.08
N ALA A 453 6.91 -10.29 0.49
CA ALA A 453 7.63 -9.13 -0.05
C ALA A 453 9.14 -9.21 0.23
N GLU A 454 9.54 -9.55 1.46
CA GLU A 454 10.96 -9.72 1.81
C GLU A 454 11.61 -10.88 1.05
N LYS A 455 10.90 -12.00 0.89
CA LYS A 455 11.35 -13.15 0.10
C LYS A 455 11.60 -12.77 -1.36
N ASN A 456 10.67 -12.05 -1.99
CA ASN A 456 10.82 -11.60 -3.39
C ASN A 456 12.07 -10.73 -3.57
N VAL A 457 12.31 -9.79 -2.66
CA VAL A 457 13.49 -8.92 -2.71
C VAL A 457 14.78 -9.74 -2.63
N LEU A 458 14.87 -10.66 -1.66
CA LEU A 458 16.06 -11.49 -1.50
C LEU A 458 16.27 -12.41 -2.72
N TYR A 459 15.20 -13.02 -3.23
CA TYR A 459 15.23 -13.87 -4.42
C TYR A 459 15.83 -13.13 -5.62
N PHE A 460 15.28 -11.97 -5.99
CA PHE A 460 15.78 -11.23 -7.16
C PHE A 460 17.21 -10.74 -6.99
N GLN A 461 17.61 -10.36 -5.77
CA GLN A 461 18.98 -9.96 -5.49
C GLN A 461 19.97 -11.11 -5.68
N LYS A 462 19.64 -12.30 -5.17
CA LYS A 462 20.54 -13.45 -5.16
C LYS A 462 20.57 -14.19 -6.49
N MET A 463 19.43 -14.37 -7.15
CA MET A 463 19.35 -15.05 -8.45
C MET A 463 20.15 -14.38 -9.56
N ARG A 464 20.45 -13.08 -9.42
CA ARG A 464 21.35 -12.35 -10.33
C ARG A 464 22.77 -12.92 -10.33
N ASP A 465 23.24 -13.33 -9.16
CA ASP A 465 24.63 -13.71 -8.95
C ASP A 465 24.84 -15.23 -9.19
N ILE A 466 23.75 -16.02 -9.24
CA ILE A 466 23.79 -17.48 -9.47
C ILE A 466 23.80 -17.78 -10.98
N ASN A 467 24.79 -18.53 -11.46
CA ASN A 467 24.86 -18.95 -12.86
C ASN A 467 24.26 -20.34 -13.09
N LEU A 468 23.03 -20.38 -13.61
CA LEU A 468 22.31 -21.65 -13.87
C LEU A 468 22.66 -22.32 -15.21
N ASP A 469 23.30 -21.59 -16.13
CA ASP A 469 23.56 -22.07 -17.48
C ASP A 469 25.00 -22.58 -17.67
N CYS A 470 25.92 -22.12 -16.80
CA CYS A 470 27.33 -22.52 -16.82
C CYS A 470 27.94 -22.50 -18.23
N ASN A 471 27.57 -21.48 -19.02
CA ASN A 471 28.02 -21.30 -20.39
C ASN A 471 29.43 -20.69 -20.39
N PHE A 472 30.41 -21.48 -20.83
CA PHE A 472 31.79 -21.05 -21.03
C PHE A 472 32.02 -20.72 -22.52
N LYS A 473 32.38 -19.47 -22.86
CA LYS A 473 32.96 -19.14 -24.18
C LYS A 473 34.42 -18.77 -23.99
N LYS A 474 35.32 -19.41 -24.76
CA LYS A 474 36.78 -19.17 -24.72
C LYS A 474 37.37 -19.22 -23.29
N GLY A 475 36.91 -20.16 -22.46
CA GLY A 475 37.42 -20.35 -21.10
C GLY A 475 36.95 -19.32 -20.06
N LYS A 476 36.08 -18.38 -20.42
CA LYS A 476 35.45 -17.44 -19.48
C LYS A 476 33.95 -17.73 -19.35
N LEU A 477 33.46 -17.69 -18.12
CA LEU A 477 32.03 -17.76 -17.80
C LEU A 477 31.33 -16.56 -18.46
N GLN A 478 30.30 -16.80 -19.27
CA GLN A 478 29.51 -15.69 -19.82
C GLN A 478 28.62 -15.08 -18.74
N GLU A 479 28.42 -13.77 -18.80
CA GLU A 479 27.44 -13.08 -17.93
C GLU A 479 26.05 -13.70 -18.08
N ASN A 480 25.36 -13.85 -16.96
CA ASN A 480 24.01 -14.40 -16.91
C ASN A 480 23.07 -13.51 -17.75
N PRO A 481 22.38 -14.03 -18.78
CA PRO A 481 21.45 -13.26 -19.60
C PRO A 481 20.26 -12.68 -18.80
N MET A 482 19.96 -13.23 -17.62
CA MET A 482 18.99 -12.66 -16.69
C MET A 482 19.44 -11.35 -16.06
N ASN A 483 20.72 -10.97 -16.14
CA ASN A 483 21.23 -9.71 -15.58
C ASN A 483 20.46 -8.49 -16.10
N LYS A 484 20.06 -8.49 -17.38
CA LYS A 484 19.39 -7.32 -17.97
C LYS A 484 17.94 -7.16 -17.47
N GLY A 485 17.17 -8.24 -17.45
CA GLY A 485 15.80 -8.24 -16.93
C GLY A 485 15.72 -8.13 -15.40
N ALA A 486 16.66 -8.73 -14.68
CA ALA A 486 16.76 -8.62 -13.23
C ALA A 486 17.22 -7.22 -12.78
N ASN A 487 18.05 -6.52 -13.58
CA ASN A 487 18.38 -5.11 -13.33
C ASN A 487 17.14 -4.22 -13.51
N GLU A 488 16.38 -4.37 -14.58
CA GLU A 488 15.16 -3.58 -14.79
C GLU A 488 14.08 -3.82 -13.70
N ILE A 489 13.90 -5.07 -13.28
CA ILE A 489 12.93 -5.44 -12.24
C ILE A 489 13.44 -5.08 -10.84
N GLY A 490 14.71 -5.35 -10.56
CA GLY A 490 15.36 -5.03 -9.28
C GLY A 490 15.50 -3.53 -9.05
N ASP A 491 15.71 -2.75 -10.10
CA ASP A 491 15.73 -1.29 -10.02
C ASP A 491 14.32 -0.72 -9.90
N LYS A 492 13.31 -1.29 -10.59
CA LYS A 492 11.89 -0.96 -10.34
C LYS A 492 11.45 -1.30 -8.91
N LEU A 493 11.84 -2.45 -8.37
CA LEU A 493 11.53 -2.85 -7.00
C LEU A 493 12.27 -2.00 -5.96
N ARG A 494 13.54 -1.65 -6.20
CA ARG A 494 14.28 -0.71 -5.36
C ARG A 494 13.70 0.70 -5.44
N GLU A 495 13.24 1.15 -6.59
CA GLU A 495 12.45 2.38 -6.72
C GLU A 495 11.18 2.29 -5.90
N ILE A 496 10.40 1.22 -6.01
CA ILE A 496 9.16 1.02 -5.26
C ILE A 496 9.40 0.96 -3.75
N LEU A 497 10.53 0.40 -3.31
CA LEU A 497 10.93 0.32 -1.90
C LEU A 497 11.54 1.62 -1.37
N LYS A 498 12.19 2.43 -2.21
CA LYS A 498 12.61 3.80 -1.86
C LYS A 498 11.42 4.76 -1.83
N ARG A 499 10.35 4.47 -2.58
CA ARG A 499 9.07 5.18 -2.62
C ARG A 499 8.11 4.78 -1.49
N ARG A 500 8.53 3.92 -0.55
CA ARG A 500 7.81 3.50 0.66
C ARG A 500 8.64 3.85 1.88
#